data_AF-A0A6L5HMY0-F1
#
_entry.id   AF-A0A6L5HMY0-F1
#
_cell.length_a   1.000
_cell.length_b   1.000
_cell.length_c   1.000
_cell.angle_alpha   90.00
_cell.angle_beta   90.00
_cell.angle_gamma   90.00
#
_symmetry.space_group_name_H-M   'P 1'
#
loop_
_entity.id
_entity.type
_entity.pdbx_description
1 polymer ?
#
loop_
_entity_poly.entity_id
_entity_poly.type
_entity_poly.pdbx_seq_one_letter_code
_entity_poly.pdbx_strand_id
1 'polypeptide(L)'
;MGNSNVEKFEQFGDFVKLHGFNIIVSKGCGFLTNVQEWCVDNDLRQIKIFIRQETELVFTPDQMCVRYWDWLYGQVTNIEEEVIEDIIVNEKSVEILFEGDCFTLSFYIE
;
A
#
# COMPACT_ATOMS: atom_id res chain seq x y z
N MET A 1 16.65 -11.89 -14.58
CA MET A 1 15.99 -10.67 -15.13
C MET A 1 14.95 -10.30 -14.10
N GLY A 2 15.20 -9.25 -13.31
CA GLY A 2 14.24 -8.84 -12.28
C GLY A 2 13.00 -8.28 -12.96
N ASN A 3 11.82 -8.75 -12.55
CA ASN A 3 10.55 -8.15 -12.97
C ASN A 3 10.59 -6.65 -12.67
N SER A 4 10.09 -5.85 -13.60
CA SER A 4 9.97 -4.40 -13.41
C SER A 4 9.07 -4.11 -12.22
N ASN A 5 9.31 -3.02 -11.46
CA ASN A 5 8.40 -2.57 -10.41
C ASN A 5 6.97 -2.38 -10.92
N VAL A 6 6.78 -2.10 -12.21
CA VAL A 6 5.46 -2.07 -12.85
C VAL A 6 4.76 -3.44 -12.80
N GLU A 7 5.43 -4.52 -13.22
CA GLU A 7 4.83 -5.87 -13.20
C GLU A 7 4.54 -6.34 -11.77
N LYS A 8 5.44 -6.02 -10.83
CA LYS A 8 5.25 -6.33 -9.40
C LYS A 8 4.11 -5.50 -8.80
N PHE A 9 3.93 -4.27 -9.26
CA PHE A 9 2.81 -3.42 -8.87
C PHE A 9 1.47 -3.95 -9.42
N GLU A 10 1.45 -4.46 -10.65
CA GLU A 10 0.26 -5.13 -11.20
C GLU A 10 -0.11 -6.36 -10.35
N GLN A 11 0.89 -7.17 -9.97
CA GLN A 11 0.69 -8.32 -9.07
C GLN A 11 0.20 -7.91 -7.68
N PHE A 12 0.70 -6.78 -7.14
CA PHE A 12 0.16 -6.20 -5.91
C PHE A 12 -1.31 -5.79 -6.08
N GLY A 13 -1.66 -5.16 -7.20
CA GLY A 13 -3.04 -4.82 -7.53
C GLY A 13 -3.95 -6.05 -7.60
N ASP A 14 -3.48 -7.13 -8.21
CA ASP A 14 -4.22 -8.40 -8.29
C ASP A 14 -4.34 -9.08 -6.92
N PHE A 15 -3.29 -9.06 -6.10
CA PHE A 15 -3.33 -9.55 -4.71
C PHE A 15 -4.40 -8.82 -3.90
N VAL A 16 -4.45 -7.49 -3.99
CA VAL A 16 -5.46 -6.66 -3.31
C VAL A 16 -6.86 -6.95 -3.85
N LYS A 17 -7.04 -7.08 -5.17
CA LYS A 17 -8.33 -7.42 -5.78
C LYS A 17 -8.86 -8.77 -5.32
N LEU A 18 -7.98 -9.77 -5.21
CA LEU A 18 -8.35 -11.13 -4.86
C LEU A 18 -8.61 -11.31 -3.36
N HIS A 19 -7.84 -10.63 -2.52
CA HIS A 19 -7.76 -10.92 -1.09
C HIS A 19 -8.14 -9.77 -0.17
N GLY A 20 -8.48 -8.59 -0.69
CA GLY A 20 -8.49 -7.35 0.07
C GLY A 20 -9.35 -7.32 1.34
N PHE A 21 -10.36 -8.18 1.48
CA PHE A 21 -11.13 -8.33 2.72
C PHE A 21 -10.38 -9.00 3.88
N ASN A 22 -9.27 -9.70 3.59
CA ASN A 22 -8.49 -10.49 4.55
C ASN A 22 -7.05 -9.96 4.70
N ILE A 23 -6.74 -8.78 4.17
CA ILE A 23 -5.39 -8.23 4.21
C ILE A 23 -5.11 -7.59 5.57
N ILE A 24 -4.03 -8.04 6.20
CA ILE A 24 -3.41 -7.42 7.37
C ILE A 24 -2.19 -6.62 6.90
N VAL A 25 -2.03 -5.42 7.45
CA VAL A 25 -0.89 -4.53 7.15
C VAL A 25 0.07 -4.48 8.33
N SER A 26 1.36 -4.69 8.06
CA SER A 26 2.46 -4.56 9.03
C SER A 26 3.47 -3.51 8.58
N LYS A 27 3.82 -2.55 9.43
CA LYS A 27 5.02 -1.71 9.26
C LYS A 27 6.12 -2.28 10.15
N GLY A 28 7.34 -2.49 9.61
CA GLY A 28 8.49 -3.26 10.14
C GLY A 28 8.84 -3.25 11.64
N CYS A 29 8.18 -2.45 12.48
CA CYS A 29 8.22 -2.54 13.95
C CYS A 29 7.11 -3.43 14.56
N GLY A 30 6.37 -4.21 13.74
CA GLY A 30 5.31 -5.09 14.22
C GLY A 30 3.98 -4.37 14.53
N PHE A 31 3.80 -3.15 14.00
CA PHE A 31 2.51 -2.48 14.08
C PHE A 31 1.55 -3.11 13.08
N LEU A 32 0.52 -3.78 13.57
CA LEU A 32 -0.50 -4.45 12.75
C LEU A 32 -1.79 -3.64 12.74
N THR A 33 -2.35 -3.42 11.55
CA THR A 33 -3.68 -2.85 11.39
C THR A 33 -4.45 -3.59 10.30
N ASN A 34 -5.76 -3.74 10.51
CA ASN A 34 -6.67 -4.27 9.51
C ASN A 34 -6.97 -3.20 8.46
N VAL A 35 -7.07 -3.61 7.20
CA VAL A 35 -7.59 -2.77 6.12
C VAL A 35 -9.09 -2.58 6.31
N GLN A 36 -9.57 -1.32 6.25
CA GLN A 36 -11.01 -1.02 6.31
C GLN A 36 -11.66 -1.06 4.94
N GLU A 37 -10.99 -0.49 3.94
CA GLU A 37 -11.46 -0.41 2.56
C GLU A 37 -10.25 -0.37 1.63
N TRP A 38 -10.43 -0.80 0.39
CA TRP A 38 -9.41 -0.69 -0.65
C TRP A 38 -10.08 -0.44 -1.99
N CYS A 39 -9.35 0.22 -2.89
CA CYS A 39 -9.72 0.28 -4.29
C CYS A 39 -8.48 0.27 -5.18
N VAL A 40 -8.61 -0.39 -6.34
CA VAL A 40 -7.58 -0.39 -7.38
C VAL A 40 -8.17 0.33 -8.58
N ASP A 41 -7.47 1.35 -9.07
CA ASP A 41 -7.89 2.06 -10.28
C ASP A 41 -7.89 1.08 -11.47
N ASN A 42 -8.89 1.20 -12.35
CA ASN A 42 -9.08 0.28 -13.47
C ASN A 42 -7.88 0.26 -14.44
N ASP A 43 -7.11 1.35 -14.47
CA ASP A 43 -5.90 1.48 -15.28
C ASP A 43 -4.60 1.08 -14.56
N LEU A 44 -4.69 0.51 -13.34
CA LEU A 44 -3.53 0.13 -12.49
C LEU A 44 -2.51 1.27 -12.27
N ARG A 45 -2.94 2.53 -12.42
CA ARG A 45 -2.09 3.70 -12.12
C ARG A 45 -1.90 3.91 -10.63
N GLN A 46 -2.85 3.39 -9.85
CA GLN A 46 -2.91 3.63 -8.42
C GLN A 46 -3.65 2.52 -7.68
N ILE A 47 -3.12 2.17 -6.50
CA ILE A 47 -3.78 1.33 -5.50
C ILE A 47 -4.01 2.20 -4.27
N LYS A 48 -5.21 2.17 -3.72
CA LYS A 48 -5.57 2.92 -2.52
C LYS A 48 -6.02 1.96 -1.43
N ILE A 49 -5.46 2.13 -0.24
CA ILE A 49 -5.75 1.29 0.91
C ILE A 49 -6.09 2.20 2.08
N PHE A 50 -7.30 2.05 2.61
CA PHE A 50 -7.78 2.78 3.77
C PHE A 50 -7.50 1.96 5.01
N ILE A 51 -6.51 2.40 5.79
CA ILE A 51 -6.19 1.79 7.09
C ILE A 51 -7.12 2.31 8.20
N ARG A 52 -7.71 3.50 8.00
CA ARG A 52 -8.76 4.14 8.83
C ARG A 52 -9.66 4.99 7.94
N GLN A 53 -10.82 5.41 8.44
CA GLN A 53 -11.74 6.30 7.71
C GLN A 53 -11.08 7.62 7.31
N GLU A 54 -10.12 8.09 8.10
CA GLU A 54 -9.42 9.35 7.88
C GLU A 54 -8.05 9.18 7.23
N THR A 55 -7.59 7.96 6.91
CA THR A 55 -6.21 7.73 6.44
C THR A 55 -6.14 6.75 5.28
N GLU A 56 -5.69 7.23 4.12
CA GLU A 56 -5.47 6.49 2.88
C GLU A 56 -3.98 6.38 2.60
N LEU A 57 -3.55 5.16 2.28
CA LEU A 57 -2.27 4.88 1.65
C LEU A 57 -2.48 4.81 0.15
N VAL A 58 -1.75 5.61 -0.59
CA VAL A 58 -1.86 5.75 -2.04
C VAL A 58 -0.58 5.27 -2.67
N PHE A 59 -0.63 4.20 -3.46
CA PHE A 59 0.53 3.63 -4.11
C PHE A 59 0.48 3.87 -5.62
N THR A 60 1.62 4.23 -6.19
CA THR A 60 1.95 4.12 -7.62
C THR A 60 3.06 3.08 -7.77
N PRO A 61 3.48 2.70 -9.01
CA PRO A 61 4.56 1.73 -9.19
C PRO A 61 5.89 2.11 -8.53
N ASP A 62 6.10 3.39 -8.25
CA ASP A 62 7.36 3.98 -7.81
C ASP A 62 7.26 4.75 -6.48
N GLN A 63 6.06 5.02 -5.97
CA GLN A 63 5.87 5.86 -4.78
C GLN A 63 4.69 5.41 -3.92
N MET A 64 4.78 5.74 -2.63
CA MET A 64 3.65 5.73 -1.72
C MET A 64 3.43 7.14 -1.16
N CYS A 65 2.18 7.55 -1.03
CA CYS A 65 1.78 8.77 -0.33
C CYS A 65 0.73 8.44 0.74
N VAL A 66 0.90 9.01 1.94
CA VAL A 66 -0.10 8.94 3.02
C VAL A 66 -0.97 10.19 2.98
N ARG A 67 -2.28 10.01 2.83
CA ARG A 67 -3.28 11.09 2.84
C ARG A 67 -4.16 11.00 4.07
N TYR A 68 -4.45 12.16 4.65
CA TYR A 68 -5.33 12.32 5.79
C TYR A 68 -6.49 13.27 5.50
N TRP A 69 -7.71 12.88 5.88
CA TRP A 69 -8.90 13.73 5.81
C TRP A 69 -9.24 14.30 7.18
N ASP A 70 -9.23 15.63 7.27
CA ASP A 70 -9.75 16.32 8.45
C ASP A 70 -11.23 16.66 8.24
N TRP A 71 -12.11 15.96 8.95
CA TRP A 71 -13.56 16.18 8.90
C TRP A 71 -14.01 17.50 9.52
N LEU A 72 -13.24 18.08 10.45
CA LEU A 72 -13.59 19.37 11.08
C LEU A 72 -13.42 20.52 10.08
N TYR A 73 -12.41 20.43 9.21
CA TYR A 73 -12.07 21.50 8.28
C TYR A 73 -12.33 21.16 6.81
N GLY A 74 -12.70 19.92 6.50
CA GLY A 74 -12.99 19.45 5.14
C GLY A 74 -11.77 19.44 4.22
N GLN A 75 -10.57 19.24 4.77
CA GLN A 75 -9.30 19.34 4.05
C GLN A 75 -8.60 17.99 3.95
N VAL A 76 -7.92 17.77 2.82
CA VAL A 76 -7.02 16.62 2.59
C VAL A 76 -5.59 17.10 2.71
N THR A 77 -4.79 16.41 3.53
CA THR A 77 -3.37 16.71 3.73
C THR A 77 -2.51 15.50 3.38
N ASN A 78 -1.46 15.69 2.59
CA ASN A 78 -0.41 14.69 2.41
C ASN A 78 0.54 14.75 3.62
N ILE A 79 0.74 13.62 4.28
CA ILE A 79 1.55 13.55 5.52
C ILE A 79 2.95 13.03 5.22
N GLU A 80 3.08 12.06 4.32
CA GLU A 80 4.32 11.33 4.06
C GLU A 80 4.36 10.90 2.59
N GLU A 81 5.52 11.02 1.95
CA GLU A 81 5.80 10.61 0.56
C GLU A 81 7.08 9.77 0.58
N GLU A 82 6.97 8.49 0.22
CA GLU A 82 8.08 7.52 0.22
C GLU A 82 8.32 6.99 -1.19
N VAL A 83 9.58 6.83 -1.58
CA VAL A 83 9.98 6.24 -2.87
C VAL A 83 10.08 4.73 -2.71
N ILE A 84 9.44 3.97 -3.59
CA ILE A 84 9.46 2.51 -3.56
C ILE A 84 10.75 2.03 -4.24
N GLU A 85 11.59 1.36 -3.46
CA GLU A 85 12.79 0.68 -3.96
C GLU A 85 12.40 -0.62 -4.68
N ASP A 86 11.62 -1.47 -4.01
CA ASP A 86 11.20 -2.76 -4.56
C ASP A 86 9.83 -3.21 -4.02
N ILE A 87 9.18 -4.08 -4.79
CA ILE A 87 7.96 -4.80 -4.40
C ILE A 87 8.27 -6.30 -4.48
N ILE A 88 8.12 -7.00 -3.37
CA ILE A 88 8.33 -8.45 -3.26
C ILE A 88 6.96 -9.10 -3.14
N VAL A 89 6.59 -9.89 -4.14
CA VAL A 89 5.31 -10.61 -4.16
C VAL A 89 5.55 -12.09 -3.88
N ASN A 90 4.84 -12.62 -2.90
CA ASN A 90 4.81 -14.01 -2.50
C ASN A 90 3.38 -14.56 -2.59
N GLU A 91 3.21 -15.87 -2.39
CA GLU A 91 1.90 -16.54 -2.44
C GLU A 91 0.89 -15.97 -1.42
N LYS A 92 1.37 -15.55 -0.24
CA LYS A 92 0.53 -15.07 0.87
C LYS A 92 0.82 -13.63 1.29
N SER A 93 1.79 -12.96 0.67
CA SER A 93 2.18 -11.62 1.07
C SER A 93 2.71 -10.77 -0.07
N VAL A 94 2.59 -9.46 0.09
CA VAL A 94 3.29 -8.44 -0.69
C VAL A 94 4.06 -7.56 0.29
N GLU A 95 5.35 -7.38 0.03
CA GLU A 95 6.23 -6.54 0.83
C GLU A 95 6.74 -5.37 -0.02
N ILE A 96 6.59 -4.15 0.47
CA ILE A 96 7.06 -2.94 -0.18
C ILE A 96 8.28 -2.43 0.60
N LEU A 97 9.38 -2.26 -0.11
CA LEU A 97 10.63 -1.69 0.39
C LEU A 97 10.75 -0.25 -0.09
N PHE A 98 11.18 0.66 0.79
CA PHE A 98 11.31 2.07 0.48
C PHE A 98 12.77 2.53 0.50
N GLU A 99 13.11 3.50 -0.34
CA GLU A 99 14.46 4.03 -0.47
C GLU A 99 14.89 4.74 0.84
N GLY A 100 16.06 4.39 1.37
CA GLY A 100 16.68 5.06 2.52
C GLY A 100 16.08 4.70 3.88
N ASP A 101 14.90 4.10 3.91
CA ASP A 101 14.22 3.68 5.12
C ASP A 101 14.41 2.16 5.35
N CYS A 102 14.89 1.76 6.53
CA CYS A 102 14.90 0.35 6.95
C CYS A 102 13.47 -0.17 7.28
N PHE A 103 12.44 0.43 6.69
CA PHE A 103 11.05 0.12 6.93
C PHE A 103 10.48 -0.65 5.75
N THR A 104 9.87 -1.80 6.06
CA THR A 104 9.08 -2.57 5.12
C THR A 104 7.60 -2.39 5.46
N LEU A 105 6.77 -2.25 4.44
CA LEU A 105 5.31 -2.36 4.58
C LEU A 105 4.86 -3.69 3.99
N SER A 106 4.30 -4.55 4.83
CA SER A 106 3.89 -5.90 4.44
C SER A 106 2.37 -6.01 4.46
N PHE A 107 1.80 -6.50 3.36
CA PHE A 107 0.41 -6.90 3.21
C PHE A 107 0.36 -8.42 3.19
N TYR A 108 -0.39 -9.06 4.07
CA TYR A 108 -0.46 -10.52 4.09
C TYR A 108 -1.86 -11.04 4.45
N ILE A 109 -2.10 -12.29 4.06
CA ILE A 109 -3.28 -13.07 4.45
C ILE A 109 -2.85 -14.17 5.43
N GLU A 110 -3.71 -14.50 6.41
CA GLU A 110 -3.50 -15.65 7.30
C GLU A 110 -3.70 -17.00 6.56
#